data_AF-A0A1J4K5I9-F1
#
_entry.id   AF-A0A1J4K5I9-F1
#
_cell.length_a   1.000
_cell.length_b   1.000
_cell.length_c   1.000
_cell.angle_alpha   90.00
_cell.angle_beta   90.00
_cell.angle_gamma   90.00
#
_symmetry.space_group_name_H-M   'P 1'
#
loop_
_entity.id
_entity.type
_entity.pdbx_description
1 polymer ?
#
loop_
_entity_poly.entity_id
_entity_poly.type
_entity_poly.pdbx_seq_one_letter_code
_entity_poly.pdbx_strand_id
1 'polypeptide(L)'
;MLLEFNLQRAIKYYEDHEFEKALPIFEYFVLQGNPEAEYYLGKMYLNAFAVSLNYFIAMDLFKRSSSKGYSKAFTILGFLYYNGYWTPADLNEARKCYDEATKLGDLDGRVSLASLLIESGETKKGLKIIKKLARKGNGFALCSLGYFHYFGDYVKMNQKKAVKLYKKAWARGNINALNNIGVCYQNGRGIRRDYRKALECFELAASKGSGTAYYNLADMYESGKGVEVDEEKALQFLYLAAELNNPCAIEKLGDRYTPVDTSNLPRVFSPTVIPLDCVNN
;
A
#
# COMPACT_ATOMS: atom_id res chain seq x y z
N MET A 1 -2.78 -15.19 29.50
CA MET A 1 -3.35 -13.98 30.14
C MET A 1 -2.36 -12.82 30.27
N LEU A 2 -1.31 -12.87 31.11
CA LEU A 2 -0.29 -11.79 31.20
C LEU A 2 0.55 -11.62 29.91
N LEU A 3 0.87 -12.74 29.24
CA LEU A 3 1.63 -12.73 27.98
C LEU A 3 0.83 -12.15 26.79
N GLU A 4 -0.43 -12.56 26.59
CA GLU A 4 -1.31 -11.99 25.56
C GLU A 4 -1.52 -10.48 25.72
N PHE A 5 -1.60 -10.01 26.96
CA PHE A 5 -1.75 -8.58 27.25
C PHE A 5 -0.54 -7.76 26.75
N ASN A 6 0.66 -8.33 26.79
CA ASN A 6 1.86 -7.67 26.30
C ASN A 6 1.92 -7.62 24.76
N LEU A 7 1.47 -8.67 24.05
CA LEU A 7 1.45 -8.65 22.59
C LEU A 7 0.42 -7.65 22.04
N GLN A 8 -0.80 -7.63 22.59
CA GLN A 8 -1.82 -6.66 22.18
C GLN A 8 -1.38 -5.22 22.44
N ARG A 9 -0.63 -4.98 23.53
CA ARG A 9 -0.02 -3.68 23.80
C ARG A 9 1.03 -3.30 22.75
N ALA A 10 1.86 -4.24 22.31
CA ALA A 10 2.83 -4.00 21.24
C ALA A 10 2.16 -3.68 19.91
N ILE A 11 1.06 -4.37 19.58
CA ILE A 11 0.25 -4.08 18.39
C ILE A 11 -0.31 -2.66 18.47
N LYS A 12 -0.83 -2.26 19.64
CA LYS A 12 -1.29 -0.89 19.84
C LYS A 12 -0.17 0.14 19.65
N TYR A 13 1.02 -0.07 20.21
CA TYR A 13 2.16 0.80 19.96
C TYR A 13 2.52 0.88 18.48
N TYR A 14 2.46 -0.25 17.76
CA TYR A 14 2.66 -0.27 16.31
C TYR A 14 1.59 0.56 15.57
N GLU A 15 0.32 0.44 15.94
CA GLU A 15 -0.80 1.20 15.34
C GLU A 15 -0.73 2.70 15.65
N ASP A 16 -0.23 3.05 16.84
CA ASP A 16 0.02 4.42 17.28
C ASP A 16 1.35 4.98 16.74
N HIS A 17 2.06 4.23 15.86
CA HIS A 17 3.36 4.57 15.28
C HIS A 17 4.51 4.76 16.30
N GLU A 18 4.35 4.21 17.50
CA GLU A 18 5.36 4.17 18.56
C GLU A 18 6.27 2.93 18.39
N PHE A 19 6.90 2.81 17.23
CA PHE A 19 7.63 1.60 16.79
C PHE A 19 8.75 1.19 17.75
N GLU A 20 9.48 2.13 18.32
CA GLU A 20 10.54 1.89 19.32
C GLU A 20 10.01 1.19 20.58
N LYS A 21 8.76 1.46 20.97
CA LYS A 21 8.12 0.79 22.11
C LYS A 21 7.63 -0.61 21.75
N ALA A 22 7.24 -0.82 20.49
CA ALA A 22 6.73 -2.09 19.99
C ALA A 22 7.85 -3.11 19.74
N LEU A 23 8.98 -2.66 19.20
CA LEU A 23 10.11 -3.48 18.75
C LEU A 23 10.56 -4.54 19.78
N PRO A 24 10.99 -4.18 21.02
CA PRO A 24 11.53 -5.17 21.95
C PRO A 24 10.48 -6.22 22.37
N ILE A 25 9.20 -5.86 22.35
CA ILE A 25 8.12 -6.78 22.67
C ILE A 25 7.90 -7.77 21.52
N PHE A 26 7.90 -7.29 20.27
CA PHE A 26 7.82 -8.19 19.12
C PHE A 26 9.01 -9.14 19.04
N GLU A 27 10.24 -8.66 19.25
CA GLU A 27 11.44 -9.51 19.28
C GLU A 27 11.30 -10.64 20.31
N TYR A 28 10.85 -10.31 21.52
CA TYR A 28 10.58 -11.31 22.55
C TYR A 28 9.58 -12.38 22.09
N PHE A 29 8.44 -11.99 21.51
CA PHE A 29 7.42 -12.94 21.04
C PHE A 29 7.84 -13.72 19.79
N VAL A 30 8.71 -13.15 18.95
CA VAL A 30 9.31 -13.85 17.80
C VAL A 30 10.23 -14.98 18.27
N LEU A 31 10.97 -14.78 19.36
CA LEU A 31 11.75 -15.86 20.00
C LEU A 31 10.87 -16.98 20.54
N GLN A 32 9.64 -16.67 20.95
CA GLN A 32 8.63 -17.66 21.35
C GLN A 32 7.90 -18.29 20.16
N GLY A 33 8.24 -17.90 18.92
CA GLY A 33 7.60 -18.41 17.71
C GLY A 33 6.16 -17.93 17.50
N ASN A 34 5.75 -16.81 18.10
CA ASN A 34 4.41 -16.27 17.90
C ASN A 34 4.24 -15.73 16.45
N PRO A 35 3.26 -16.22 15.68
CA PRO A 35 3.16 -15.86 14.27
C PRO A 35 2.67 -14.43 14.03
N GLU A 36 1.87 -13.87 14.94
CA GLU A 36 1.41 -12.48 14.84
C GLU A 36 2.59 -11.51 15.09
N ALA A 37 3.44 -11.79 16.08
CA ALA A 37 4.65 -11.02 16.31
C ALA A 37 5.65 -11.12 15.14
N GLU A 38 5.83 -12.32 14.56
CA GLU A 38 6.64 -12.50 13.35
C GLU A 38 6.12 -11.65 12.20
N TYR A 39 4.81 -11.59 12.01
CA TYR A 39 4.20 -10.73 11.01
C TYR A 39 4.47 -9.24 11.26
N TYR A 40 4.25 -8.73 12.48
CA TYR A 40 4.46 -7.32 12.77
C TYR A 40 5.94 -6.92 12.71
N LEU A 41 6.84 -7.74 13.25
CA LEU A 41 8.28 -7.51 13.12
C LEU A 41 8.74 -7.56 11.66
N GLY A 42 8.19 -8.50 10.88
CA GLY A 42 8.45 -8.56 9.44
C GLY A 42 8.03 -7.27 8.72
N LYS A 43 6.89 -6.68 9.10
CA LYS A 43 6.47 -5.37 8.58
C LYS A 43 7.41 -4.24 9.01
N MET A 44 7.97 -4.29 10.22
CA MET A 44 8.94 -3.29 10.67
C MET A 44 10.20 -3.31 9.81
N TYR A 45 10.76 -4.49 9.55
CA TYR A 45 11.91 -4.64 8.64
C TYR A 45 11.58 -4.27 7.19
N LEU A 46 10.37 -4.57 6.72
CA LEU A 46 9.94 -4.24 5.36
C LEU A 46 9.83 -2.72 5.13
N ASN A 47 9.52 -1.95 6.16
CA ASN A 47 9.26 -0.50 6.06
C ASN A 47 10.29 0.37 6.82
N ALA A 48 11.38 -0.24 7.30
CA ALA A 48 12.38 0.42 8.13
C ALA A 48 11.82 1.14 9.39
N PHE A 49 10.82 0.55 10.04
CA PHE A 49 10.22 1.13 11.26
C PHE A 49 11.04 0.76 12.49
N ALA A 50 11.77 1.72 13.08
CA ALA A 50 12.69 1.53 14.22
C ALA A 50 13.85 0.55 13.97
N VAL A 51 13.97 0.02 12.75
CA VAL A 51 15.01 -0.93 12.32
C VAL A 51 15.47 -0.57 10.91
N SER A 52 16.68 -0.96 10.54
CA SER A 52 17.15 -0.81 9.16
C SER A 52 16.35 -1.71 8.20
N LEU A 53 16.06 -1.20 7.01
CA LEU A 53 15.41 -1.95 5.93
C LEU A 53 16.10 -3.29 5.68
N ASN A 54 15.37 -4.40 5.78
CA ASN A 54 15.93 -5.72 5.51
C ASN A 54 14.87 -6.70 4.96
N TYR A 55 14.84 -6.84 3.63
CA TYR A 55 13.89 -7.73 2.95
C TYR A 55 14.09 -9.21 3.29
N PHE A 56 15.32 -9.65 3.52
CA PHE A 56 15.60 -11.05 3.82
C PHE A 56 15.00 -11.45 5.16
N ILE A 57 15.20 -10.63 6.20
CA ILE A 57 14.61 -10.86 7.52
C ILE A 57 13.09 -10.74 7.45
N ALA A 58 12.55 -9.71 6.80
CA ALA A 58 11.11 -9.55 6.63
C ALA A 58 10.46 -10.77 5.98
N MET A 59 11.06 -11.28 4.90
CA MET A 59 10.59 -12.44 4.15
C MET A 59 10.62 -13.72 4.98
N ASP A 60 11.72 -13.97 5.70
CA ASP A 60 11.83 -15.13 6.60
C ASP A 60 10.73 -15.10 7.67
N LEU A 61 10.53 -13.94 8.30
CA LEU A 61 9.49 -13.75 9.30
C LEU A 61 8.08 -13.96 8.72
N PHE A 62 7.78 -13.44 7.53
CA PHE A 62 6.49 -13.70 6.89
C PHE A 62 6.30 -15.18 6.52
N LYS A 63 7.34 -15.85 6.02
CA LYS A 63 7.31 -17.29 5.73
C LYS A 63 7.04 -18.11 6.99
N ARG A 64 7.76 -17.84 8.08
CA ARG A 64 7.56 -18.46 9.40
C ARG A 64 6.16 -18.21 9.97
N SER A 65 5.66 -16.99 9.84
CA SER A 65 4.32 -16.61 10.29
C SER A 65 3.23 -17.34 9.48
N SER A 66 3.39 -17.38 8.15
CA SER A 66 2.46 -18.04 7.24
C SER A 66 2.44 -19.56 7.40
N SER A 67 3.59 -20.21 7.64
CA SER A 67 3.66 -21.66 7.85
C SER A 67 2.93 -22.11 9.13
N LYS A 68 2.71 -21.18 10.07
CA LYS A 68 1.90 -21.36 11.28
C LYS A 68 0.43 -20.98 11.09
N GLY A 69 0.00 -20.71 9.86
CA GLY A 69 -1.41 -20.45 9.52
C GLY A 69 -1.86 -19.00 9.75
N TYR A 70 -0.95 -18.04 9.94
CA TYR A 70 -1.35 -16.63 10.06
C TYR A 70 -1.67 -16.03 8.69
N SER A 71 -2.96 -15.90 8.41
CA SER A 71 -3.48 -15.58 7.08
C SER A 71 -2.99 -14.25 6.51
N LYS A 72 -2.81 -13.22 7.35
CA LYS A 72 -2.28 -11.92 6.90
C LYS A 72 -0.85 -12.00 6.37
N ALA A 73 -0.04 -12.95 6.86
CA ALA A 73 1.32 -13.17 6.37
C ALA A 73 1.31 -13.72 4.94
N PHE A 74 0.38 -14.63 4.61
CA PHE A 74 0.17 -15.06 3.23
C PHE A 74 -0.21 -13.88 2.32
N THR A 75 -1.08 -12.99 2.77
CA THR A 75 -1.48 -11.82 1.97
C THR A 75 -0.30 -10.90 1.70
N ILE A 76 0.57 -10.64 2.68
CA ILE A 76 1.79 -9.86 2.45
C ILE A 76 2.75 -10.61 1.52
N LEU A 77 3.03 -11.89 1.74
CA LEU A 77 3.88 -12.69 0.84
C LEU A 77 3.37 -12.65 -0.59
N GLY A 78 2.07 -12.79 -0.78
CA GLY A 78 1.46 -12.71 -2.10
C GLY A 78 1.68 -11.34 -2.76
N PHE A 79 1.50 -10.26 -2.02
CA PHE A 79 1.76 -8.89 -2.49
C PHE A 79 3.23 -8.69 -2.87
N LEU A 80 4.08 -9.24 -2.04
CA LEU A 80 5.52 -9.21 -2.19
C LEU A 80 5.93 -9.93 -3.50
N TYR A 81 5.46 -11.16 -3.73
CA TYR A 81 5.75 -11.92 -4.96
C TYR A 81 5.14 -11.27 -6.20
N TYR A 82 3.94 -10.71 -6.05
CA TYR A 82 3.21 -10.05 -7.13
C TYR A 82 3.99 -8.87 -7.72
N ASN A 83 4.57 -8.03 -6.86
CA ASN A 83 5.29 -6.83 -7.30
C ASN A 83 6.77 -7.10 -7.61
N GLY A 84 7.27 -8.30 -7.29
CA GLY A 84 8.68 -8.62 -7.45
C GLY A 84 9.60 -7.72 -6.62
N TYR A 85 9.17 -7.35 -5.40
CA TYR A 85 10.15 -6.87 -4.43
C TYR A 85 11.17 -8.00 -4.22
N TRP A 86 12.46 -7.68 -4.02
CA TRP A 86 13.60 -8.60 -3.75
C TRP A 86 13.87 -9.79 -4.71
N THR A 87 12.87 -10.33 -5.41
CA THR A 87 12.92 -11.37 -6.45
C THR A 87 12.13 -10.91 -7.67
N PRO A 88 12.39 -11.42 -8.88
CA PRO A 88 11.49 -11.19 -10.01
C PRO A 88 10.03 -11.52 -9.67
N ALA A 89 9.10 -10.76 -10.23
CA ALA A 89 7.67 -10.96 -9.99
C ALA A 89 7.25 -12.39 -10.35
N ASP A 90 6.54 -13.04 -9.43
CA ASP A 90 6.03 -14.40 -9.60
C ASP A 90 4.52 -14.43 -9.29
N LEU A 91 3.73 -14.31 -10.35
CA LEU A 91 2.27 -14.30 -10.26
C LEU A 91 1.69 -15.64 -9.79
N ASN A 92 2.41 -16.75 -10.00
CA ASN A 92 1.96 -18.07 -9.57
C ASN A 92 2.12 -18.23 -8.06
N GLU A 93 3.28 -17.86 -7.52
CA GLU A 93 3.50 -17.85 -6.06
C GLU A 93 2.61 -16.81 -5.37
N ALA A 94 2.42 -15.63 -5.98
CA ALA A 94 1.48 -14.64 -5.49
C ALA A 94 0.06 -15.23 -5.37
N ARG A 95 -0.41 -15.91 -6.42
CA ARG A 95 -1.72 -16.57 -6.44
C ARG A 95 -1.84 -17.63 -5.36
N LYS A 96 -0.85 -18.52 -5.22
CA LYS A 96 -0.83 -19.55 -4.18
C LYS A 96 -0.99 -18.94 -2.80
N CYS A 97 -0.23 -17.89 -2.50
CA CYS A 97 -0.33 -17.19 -1.22
C CYS A 97 -1.74 -16.61 -1.00
N TYR A 98 -2.32 -15.94 -1.99
CA TYR A 98 -3.67 -15.39 -1.85
C TYR A 98 -4.77 -16.46 -1.74
N ASP A 99 -4.61 -17.59 -2.43
CA ASP A 99 -5.51 -18.74 -2.30
C ASP A 99 -5.46 -19.30 -0.87
N GLU A 100 -4.28 -19.48 -0.28
CA GLU A 100 -4.14 -19.92 1.12
C GLU A 100 -4.71 -18.89 2.11
N ALA A 101 -4.43 -17.60 1.93
CA ALA A 101 -5.04 -16.54 2.73
C ALA A 101 -6.57 -16.60 2.67
N THR A 102 -7.12 -16.82 1.48
CA THR A 102 -8.57 -16.93 1.25
C THR A 102 -9.16 -18.17 1.93
N LYS A 103 -8.48 -19.33 1.89
CA LYS A 103 -8.90 -20.56 2.58
C LYS A 103 -8.96 -20.35 4.09
N LEU A 104 -8.02 -19.58 4.65
CA LEU A 104 -7.98 -19.19 6.06
C LEU A 104 -8.98 -18.07 6.41
N GLY A 105 -9.80 -17.62 5.45
CA GLY A 105 -10.85 -16.63 5.67
C GLY A 105 -10.40 -15.17 5.63
N ASP A 106 -9.16 -14.88 5.23
CA ASP A 106 -8.69 -13.50 5.09
C ASP A 106 -9.40 -12.81 3.92
N LEU A 107 -10.09 -11.71 4.26
CA LEU A 107 -10.83 -10.92 3.29
C LEU A 107 -9.89 -10.09 2.42
N ASP A 108 -8.74 -9.67 2.93
CA ASP A 108 -7.80 -8.83 2.20
C ASP A 108 -7.03 -9.66 1.17
N GLY A 109 -6.53 -10.84 1.56
CA GLY A 109 -6.00 -11.83 0.62
C GLY A 109 -7.01 -12.21 -0.47
N ARG A 110 -8.30 -12.30 -0.13
CA ARG A 110 -9.36 -12.54 -1.11
C ARG A 110 -9.62 -11.36 -2.06
N VAL A 111 -9.42 -10.12 -1.61
CA VAL A 111 -9.43 -8.94 -2.51
C VAL A 111 -8.25 -9.01 -3.46
N SER A 112 -7.04 -9.30 -2.97
CA SER A 112 -5.84 -9.42 -3.80
C SER A 112 -5.97 -10.52 -4.85
N LEU A 113 -6.50 -11.68 -4.47
CA LEU A 113 -6.83 -12.75 -5.42
C LEU A 113 -7.83 -12.27 -6.49
N ALA A 114 -8.85 -11.51 -6.09
CA ALA A 114 -9.85 -10.99 -7.01
C ALA A 114 -9.28 -9.96 -7.99
N SER A 115 -8.30 -9.15 -7.57
CA SER A 115 -7.55 -8.25 -8.47
C SER A 115 -6.73 -9.05 -9.48
N LEU A 116 -6.00 -10.08 -9.01
CA LEU A 116 -5.23 -10.96 -9.90
C LEU A 116 -6.12 -11.67 -10.94
N LEU A 117 -7.32 -12.11 -10.53
CA LEU A 117 -8.32 -12.67 -11.46
C LEU A 117 -8.80 -11.65 -12.50
N ILE A 118 -8.84 -10.37 -12.18
CA ILE A 118 -9.23 -9.33 -13.15
C ILE A 118 -8.12 -9.17 -14.20
N GLU A 119 -6.87 -9.12 -13.76
CA GLU A 119 -5.69 -8.98 -14.61
C GLU A 119 -5.46 -10.19 -15.50
N SER A 120 -5.75 -11.40 -15.00
CA SER A 120 -5.66 -12.65 -15.78
C SER A 120 -6.81 -12.84 -16.79
N GLY A 121 -7.72 -11.87 -16.93
CA GLY A 121 -8.84 -11.90 -17.87
C GLY A 121 -10.14 -12.52 -17.31
N GLU A 122 -10.13 -13.05 -16.08
CA GLU A 122 -11.33 -13.54 -15.38
C GLU A 122 -12.13 -12.40 -14.72
N THR A 123 -12.23 -11.25 -15.40
CA THR A 123 -12.77 -9.97 -14.90
C THR A 123 -14.14 -10.11 -14.24
N LYS A 124 -15.06 -10.87 -14.85
CA LYS A 124 -16.42 -11.06 -14.30
C LYS A 124 -16.40 -11.72 -12.92
N LYS A 125 -15.51 -12.70 -12.71
CA LYS A 125 -15.37 -13.41 -11.43
C LYS A 125 -14.75 -12.50 -10.38
N GLY A 126 -13.61 -11.86 -10.68
CA GLY A 126 -12.95 -10.95 -9.76
C GLY A 126 -13.82 -9.77 -9.36
N LEU A 127 -14.50 -9.13 -10.33
CA LEU A 127 -15.41 -8.01 -10.06
C LEU A 127 -16.61 -8.42 -9.21
N LYS A 128 -17.13 -9.65 -9.38
CA LYS A 128 -18.21 -10.18 -8.51
C LYS A 128 -17.73 -10.31 -7.06
N ILE A 129 -16.50 -10.76 -6.84
CA ILE A 129 -15.89 -10.87 -5.50
C ILE A 129 -15.70 -9.48 -4.89
N ILE A 130 -15.06 -8.55 -5.60
CA ILE A 130 -14.83 -7.18 -5.12
C ILE A 130 -16.15 -6.50 -4.75
N LYS A 131 -17.17 -6.56 -5.63
CA LYS A 131 -18.49 -5.99 -5.32
C LYS A 131 -19.15 -6.65 -4.12
N LYS A 132 -18.95 -7.95 -3.88
CA LYS A 132 -19.49 -8.65 -2.71
C LYS A 132 -18.79 -8.20 -1.42
N LEU A 133 -17.47 -8.09 -1.43
CA LEU A 133 -16.67 -7.68 -0.27
C LEU A 133 -16.85 -6.18 0.05
N ALA A 134 -16.97 -5.33 -0.97
CA ALA A 134 -17.28 -3.92 -0.80
C ALA A 134 -18.63 -3.70 -0.12
N ARG A 135 -19.66 -4.52 -0.44
CA ARG A 135 -20.96 -4.48 0.25
C ARG A 135 -20.86 -4.90 1.72
N LYS A 136 -19.92 -5.78 2.06
CA LYS A 136 -19.61 -6.15 3.45
C LYS A 136 -18.76 -5.10 4.18
N GLY A 137 -18.35 -4.03 3.49
CA GLY A 137 -17.57 -2.94 4.07
C GLY A 137 -16.08 -3.24 4.22
N ASN A 138 -15.52 -4.19 3.46
CA ASN A 138 -14.07 -4.35 3.39
C ASN A 138 -13.43 -3.12 2.74
N GLY A 139 -12.45 -2.51 3.42
CA GLY A 139 -11.83 -1.24 3.02
C GLY A 139 -11.08 -1.32 1.70
N PHE A 140 -10.31 -2.40 1.48
CA PHE A 140 -9.57 -2.62 0.23
C PHE A 140 -10.53 -2.80 -0.95
N ALA A 141 -11.57 -3.61 -0.81
CA ALA A 141 -12.59 -3.81 -1.85
C ALA A 141 -13.34 -2.52 -2.19
N LEU A 142 -13.65 -1.69 -1.19
CA LEU A 142 -14.24 -0.36 -1.40
C LEU A 142 -13.29 0.55 -2.18
N CYS A 143 -12.01 0.54 -1.85
CA CYS A 143 -10.98 1.32 -2.55
C CYS A 143 -10.83 0.87 -4.01
N SER A 144 -10.67 -0.43 -4.27
CA SER A 144 -10.59 -0.98 -5.63
C SER A 144 -11.84 -0.68 -6.46
N LEU A 145 -13.04 -0.83 -5.88
CA LEU A 145 -14.28 -0.47 -6.59
C LEU A 145 -14.37 1.04 -6.84
N GLY A 146 -13.82 1.86 -5.95
CA GLY A 146 -13.66 3.30 -6.15
C GLY A 146 -12.79 3.60 -7.37
N TYR A 147 -11.64 2.93 -7.46
CA TYR A 147 -10.71 3.02 -8.59
C TYR A 147 -11.38 2.69 -9.92
N PHE A 148 -12.07 1.55 -10.00
CA PHE A 148 -12.83 1.15 -11.20
C PHE A 148 -13.86 2.20 -11.62
N HIS A 149 -14.56 2.81 -10.67
CA HIS A 149 -15.49 3.89 -10.98
C HIS A 149 -14.81 5.21 -11.35
N TYR A 150 -13.59 5.47 -10.88
CA TYR A 150 -12.87 6.69 -11.20
C TYR A 150 -12.43 6.73 -12.66
N PHE A 151 -11.82 5.63 -13.13
CA PHE A 151 -11.31 5.49 -14.50
C PHE A 151 -12.35 4.94 -15.50
N GLY A 152 -13.38 4.24 -15.01
CA GLY A 152 -14.33 3.55 -15.88
C GLY A 152 -13.88 2.15 -16.28
N ASP A 153 -12.88 1.60 -15.60
CA ASP A 153 -12.39 0.25 -15.85
C ASP A 153 -13.41 -0.78 -15.37
N TYR A 154 -13.84 -1.67 -16.27
CA TYR A 154 -14.77 -2.78 -15.99
C TYR A 154 -16.18 -2.38 -15.51
N VAL A 155 -16.41 -1.11 -15.18
CA VAL A 155 -17.67 -0.53 -14.72
C VAL A 155 -17.85 0.86 -15.33
N LYS A 156 -19.09 1.32 -15.47
CA LYS A 156 -19.35 2.69 -15.95
C LYS A 156 -18.65 3.72 -15.07
N MET A 157 -17.87 4.60 -15.72
CA MET A 157 -17.19 5.74 -15.08
C MET A 157 -18.19 6.59 -14.29
N ASN A 158 -17.85 6.85 -13.03
CA ASN A 158 -18.61 7.68 -12.11
C ASN A 158 -17.69 8.17 -10.97
N GLN A 159 -16.96 9.25 -11.21
CA GLN A 159 -16.01 9.82 -10.25
C GLN A 159 -16.68 10.29 -8.95
N LYS A 160 -17.92 10.80 -9.00
CA LYS A 160 -18.69 11.15 -7.79
C LYS A 160 -18.91 9.92 -6.89
N LYS A 161 -19.18 8.76 -7.50
CA LYS A 161 -19.31 7.50 -6.79
C LYS A 161 -17.96 6.99 -6.29
N ALA A 162 -16.89 7.16 -7.06
CA ALA A 162 -15.52 6.83 -6.64
C ALA A 162 -15.15 7.57 -5.34
N VAL A 163 -15.34 8.89 -5.28
CA VAL A 163 -15.10 9.70 -4.07
C VAL A 163 -15.88 9.18 -2.87
N LYS A 164 -17.16 8.83 -3.05
CA LYS A 164 -17.99 8.24 -1.98
C LYS A 164 -17.43 6.89 -1.50
N LEU A 165 -16.93 6.07 -2.40
CA LEU A 165 -16.33 4.76 -2.07
C LEU A 165 -14.99 4.93 -1.35
N TYR A 166 -14.14 5.85 -1.79
CA TYR A 166 -12.87 6.14 -1.11
C TYR A 166 -13.10 6.67 0.32
N LYS A 167 -14.06 7.59 0.52
CA LYS A 167 -14.41 8.05 1.87
C LYS A 167 -14.86 6.91 2.79
N LYS A 168 -15.63 5.95 2.24
CA LYS A 168 -16.03 4.74 2.99
C LYS A 168 -14.85 3.81 3.26
N ALA A 169 -13.93 3.65 2.31
CA ALA A 169 -12.74 2.83 2.46
C ALA A 169 -11.79 3.41 3.54
N TRP A 170 -11.60 4.73 3.54
CA TRP A 170 -10.84 5.44 4.58
C TRP A 170 -11.45 5.24 5.98
N ALA A 171 -12.78 5.38 6.10
CA ALA A 171 -13.49 5.10 7.35
C ALA A 171 -13.39 3.62 7.82
N ARG A 172 -12.85 2.73 6.96
CA ARG A 172 -12.55 1.33 7.26
C ARG A 172 -11.04 1.06 7.37
N GLY A 173 -10.23 2.11 7.56
CA GLY A 173 -8.79 2.02 7.81
C GLY A 173 -7.92 1.90 6.56
N ASN A 174 -8.48 2.05 5.34
CA ASN A 174 -7.67 1.97 4.12
C ASN A 174 -6.96 3.31 3.84
N ILE A 175 -5.67 3.39 4.14
CA ILE A 175 -4.84 4.60 3.95
C ILE A 175 -4.74 5.01 2.47
N ASN A 176 -4.65 4.04 1.54
CA ASN A 176 -4.60 4.32 0.10
C ASN A 176 -5.84 5.09 -0.40
N ALA A 177 -6.99 4.88 0.25
CA ALA A 177 -8.19 5.63 -0.06
C ALA A 177 -8.07 7.12 0.27
N LEU A 178 -7.28 7.48 1.30
CA LEU A 178 -7.02 8.88 1.65
C LEU A 178 -6.17 9.57 0.57
N ASN A 179 -5.15 8.88 0.03
CA ASN A 179 -4.40 9.37 -1.14
C ASN A 179 -5.34 9.58 -2.34
N ASN A 180 -6.19 8.60 -2.65
CA ASN A 180 -7.13 8.72 -3.76
C ASN A 180 -8.11 9.89 -3.57
N ILE A 181 -8.53 10.19 -2.34
CA ILE A 181 -9.32 11.40 -2.03
C ILE A 181 -8.51 12.66 -2.29
N GLY A 182 -7.25 12.70 -1.87
CA GLY A 182 -6.32 13.80 -2.16
C GLY A 182 -6.19 14.07 -3.65
N VAL A 183 -5.97 13.01 -4.45
CA VAL A 183 -5.92 13.12 -5.92
C VAL A 183 -7.24 13.61 -6.51
N CYS A 184 -8.39 13.19 -5.97
CA CYS A 184 -9.70 13.71 -6.39
C CYS A 184 -9.81 15.23 -6.14
N TYR A 185 -9.33 15.72 -4.99
CA TYR A 185 -9.29 17.16 -4.68
C TYR A 185 -8.29 17.91 -5.54
N GLN A 186 -7.09 17.36 -5.80
CA GLN A 186 -6.07 17.97 -6.65
C GLN A 186 -6.56 18.15 -8.10
N ASN A 187 -7.24 17.14 -8.63
CA ASN A 187 -7.69 17.12 -10.03
C ASN A 187 -9.12 17.64 -10.24
N GLY A 188 -9.89 17.84 -9.17
CA GLY A 188 -11.30 18.23 -9.28
C GLY A 188 -12.21 17.16 -9.89
N ARG A 189 -11.83 15.88 -9.78
CA ARG A 189 -12.54 14.75 -10.39
C ARG A 189 -13.53 14.16 -9.39
N GLY A 190 -14.83 14.23 -9.71
CA GLY A 190 -15.91 13.75 -8.83
C GLY A 190 -16.17 14.59 -7.58
N ILE A 191 -15.31 15.58 -7.29
CA ILE A 191 -15.42 16.56 -6.22
C ILE A 191 -14.82 17.89 -6.71
N ARG A 192 -15.24 19.03 -6.15
CA ARG A 192 -14.67 20.33 -6.52
C ARG A 192 -13.18 20.37 -6.21
N ARG A 193 -12.38 20.88 -7.14
CA ARG A 193 -10.92 21.04 -6.97
C ARG A 193 -10.62 21.92 -5.76
N ASP A 194 -9.69 21.47 -4.92
CA ASP A 194 -9.29 22.13 -3.68
C ASP A 194 -7.89 21.65 -3.28
N TYR A 195 -6.84 22.40 -3.67
CA TYR A 195 -5.47 22.00 -3.41
C TYR A 195 -5.13 21.95 -1.92
N ARG A 196 -5.73 22.82 -1.10
CA ARG A 196 -5.51 22.79 0.35
C ARG A 196 -6.02 21.49 0.95
N LYS A 197 -7.21 21.03 0.57
CA LYS A 197 -7.71 19.70 1.01
C LYS A 197 -6.92 18.54 0.42
N ALA A 198 -6.35 18.69 -0.77
CA ALA A 198 -5.44 17.67 -1.32
C ALA A 198 -4.20 17.54 -0.45
N LEU A 199 -3.56 18.68 -0.10
CA LEU A 199 -2.41 18.75 0.80
C LEU A 199 -2.72 18.07 2.14
N GLU A 200 -3.82 18.46 2.81
CA GLU A 200 -4.25 17.87 4.09
C GLU A 200 -4.43 16.34 3.99
N CYS A 201 -4.97 15.84 2.88
CA CYS A 201 -5.11 14.40 2.66
C CYS A 201 -3.75 13.71 2.52
N PHE A 202 -2.82 14.28 1.75
CA PHE A 202 -1.51 13.70 1.53
C PHE A 202 -0.63 13.79 2.80
N GLU A 203 -0.63 14.89 3.54
CA GLU A 203 0.07 15.00 4.82
C GLU A 203 -0.42 13.94 5.83
N LEU A 204 -1.73 13.77 5.94
CA LEU A 204 -2.31 12.76 6.84
C LEU A 204 -2.00 11.32 6.37
N ALA A 205 -1.97 11.05 5.08
CA ALA A 205 -1.57 9.73 4.58
C ALA A 205 -0.06 9.47 4.75
N ALA A 206 0.77 10.50 4.56
CA ALA A 206 2.23 10.45 4.72
C ALA A 206 2.62 10.20 6.18
N SER A 207 1.98 10.89 7.13
CA SER A 207 2.16 10.64 8.57
C SER A 207 1.76 9.21 9.00
N LYS A 208 0.97 8.51 8.18
CA LYS A 208 0.62 7.09 8.35
C LYS A 208 1.53 6.13 7.57
N GLY A 209 2.67 6.62 7.08
CA GLY A 209 3.68 5.82 6.39
C GLY A 209 3.41 5.54 4.92
N SER A 210 2.62 6.39 4.24
CA SER A 210 2.36 6.21 2.81
C SER A 210 3.44 6.86 1.93
N GLY A 211 4.28 6.04 1.28
CA GLY A 211 5.28 6.51 0.30
C GLY A 211 4.66 7.26 -0.88
N THR A 212 3.51 6.80 -1.39
CA THR A 212 2.72 7.53 -2.40
C THR A 212 2.32 8.92 -1.94
N ALA A 213 1.94 9.09 -0.68
CA ALA A 213 1.53 10.39 -0.17
C ALA A 213 2.72 11.36 -0.15
N TYR A 214 3.90 10.89 0.27
CA TYR A 214 5.13 11.66 0.18
C TYR A 214 5.47 12.05 -1.27
N TYR A 215 5.31 11.15 -2.23
CA TYR A 215 5.50 11.48 -3.65
C TYR A 215 4.54 12.59 -4.12
N ASN A 216 3.26 12.51 -3.75
CA ASN A 216 2.28 13.54 -4.12
C ASN A 216 2.58 14.89 -3.42
N LEU A 217 3.09 14.88 -2.18
CA LEU A 217 3.58 16.09 -1.52
C LEU A 217 4.78 16.69 -2.27
N ALA A 218 5.72 15.84 -2.72
CA ALA A 218 6.84 16.29 -3.54
C ALA A 218 6.36 16.97 -4.84
N ASP A 219 5.39 16.39 -5.56
CA ASP A 219 4.79 17.01 -6.75
C ASP A 219 4.12 18.37 -6.44
N MET A 220 3.43 18.48 -5.30
CA MET A 220 2.77 19.74 -4.92
C MET A 220 3.77 20.85 -4.64
N TYR A 221 4.86 20.56 -3.93
CA TYR A 221 5.92 21.53 -3.62
C TYR A 221 6.80 21.86 -4.82
N GLU A 222 7.03 20.92 -5.73
CA GLU A 222 7.76 21.19 -6.97
C GLU A 222 6.93 22.03 -7.95
N SER A 223 5.63 21.75 -8.06
CA SER A 223 4.75 22.45 -9.01
C SER A 223 4.05 23.71 -8.44
N GLY A 224 4.19 23.99 -7.14
CA GLY A 224 3.55 25.13 -6.47
C GLY A 224 2.01 25.03 -6.43
N LYS A 225 1.44 23.82 -6.50
CA LYS A 225 -0.02 23.63 -6.53
C LYS A 225 -0.60 23.71 -5.12
N GLY A 226 -1.08 24.89 -4.73
CA GLY A 226 -1.72 25.12 -3.43
C GLY A 226 -0.75 25.27 -2.26
N VAL A 227 0.55 25.29 -2.56
CA VAL A 227 1.67 25.64 -1.67
C VAL A 227 2.65 26.50 -2.48
N GLU A 228 3.50 27.27 -1.81
CA GLU A 228 4.62 27.92 -2.50
C GLU A 228 5.61 26.86 -2.99
N VAL A 229 6.31 27.18 -4.09
CA VAL A 229 7.34 26.29 -4.63
C VAL A 229 8.48 26.19 -3.63
N ASP A 230 8.88 24.96 -3.32
CA ASP A 230 9.98 24.65 -2.40
C ASP A 230 10.69 23.39 -2.89
N GLU A 231 11.78 23.58 -3.64
CA GLU A 231 12.53 22.47 -4.26
C GLU A 231 13.24 21.60 -3.23
N GLU A 232 13.74 22.19 -2.13
CA GLU A 232 14.41 21.44 -1.07
C GLU A 232 13.42 20.53 -0.36
N LYS A 233 12.24 21.06 -0.01
CA LYS A 233 11.18 20.28 0.62
C LYS A 233 10.62 19.21 -0.32
N ALA A 234 10.47 19.52 -1.61
CA ALA A 234 10.07 18.54 -2.61
C ALA A 234 11.09 17.39 -2.69
N LEU A 235 12.39 17.70 -2.69
CA LEU A 235 13.46 16.70 -2.73
C LEU A 235 13.47 15.84 -1.46
N GLN A 236 13.29 16.43 -0.27
CA GLN A 236 13.18 15.70 0.99
C GLN A 236 12.02 14.69 0.96
N PHE A 237 10.84 15.11 0.52
CA PHE A 237 9.70 14.21 0.37
C PHE A 237 9.93 13.13 -0.68
N LEU A 238 10.66 13.43 -1.74
CA LEU A 238 11.01 12.45 -2.76
C LEU A 238 11.92 11.35 -2.21
N TYR A 239 12.91 11.71 -1.37
CA TYR A 239 13.73 10.73 -0.65
C TYR A 239 12.91 9.87 0.30
N LEU A 240 12.04 10.47 1.12
CA LEU A 240 11.14 9.72 2.02
C LEU A 240 10.22 8.77 1.25
N ALA A 241 9.70 9.20 0.09
CA ALA A 241 8.90 8.36 -0.78
C ALA A 241 9.71 7.16 -1.32
N ALA A 242 10.96 7.39 -1.73
CA ALA A 242 11.85 6.34 -2.22
C ALA A 242 12.29 5.36 -1.13
N GLU A 243 12.55 5.82 0.09
CA GLU A 243 12.80 4.96 1.27
C GLU A 243 11.61 4.04 1.56
N LEU A 244 10.40 4.51 1.27
CA LEU A 244 9.16 3.73 1.37
C LEU A 244 8.80 3.00 0.06
N ASN A 245 9.78 2.78 -0.83
CA ASN A 245 9.66 2.08 -2.11
C ASN A 245 8.60 2.62 -3.07
N ASN A 246 8.37 3.94 -3.08
CA ASN A 246 7.54 4.51 -4.14
C ASN A 246 8.33 4.46 -5.47
N PRO A 247 7.83 3.74 -6.49
CA PRO A 247 8.57 3.54 -7.75
C PRO A 247 8.72 4.84 -8.53
N CYS A 248 7.67 5.67 -8.62
CA CYS A 248 7.74 6.97 -9.30
C CYS A 248 8.76 7.91 -8.60
N ALA A 249 8.97 7.77 -7.28
CA ALA A 249 10.01 8.53 -6.56
C ALA A 249 11.43 8.02 -6.84
N ILE A 250 11.64 6.70 -6.82
CA ILE A 250 12.92 6.07 -7.13
C ILE A 250 13.35 6.41 -8.56
N GLU A 251 12.44 6.30 -9.52
CA GLU A 251 12.67 6.67 -10.92
C GLU A 251 13.06 8.15 -11.05
N LYS A 252 12.28 9.06 -10.45
CA LYS A 252 12.53 10.50 -10.50
C LYS A 252 13.85 10.90 -9.84
N LEU A 253 14.29 10.22 -8.79
CA LEU A 253 15.63 10.39 -8.22
C LEU A 253 16.69 9.84 -9.17
N GLY A 254 16.47 8.66 -9.77
CA GLY A 254 17.36 8.09 -10.77
C GLY A 254 17.64 9.04 -11.93
N ASP A 255 16.59 9.62 -12.51
CA ASP A 255 16.68 10.60 -13.60
C ASP A 255 17.48 11.85 -13.21
N ARG A 256 17.44 12.26 -11.93
CA ARG A 256 18.24 13.38 -11.41
C ARG A 256 19.73 13.06 -11.28
N TYR A 257 20.12 11.78 -11.20
CA TYR A 257 21.51 11.35 -10.93
C TYR A 257 22.19 10.63 -12.11
N THR A 258 21.48 10.27 -13.18
CA THR A 258 22.08 9.62 -14.36
C THR A 258 22.14 10.56 -15.59
N PRO A 259 23.33 10.83 -16.18
CA PRO A 259 23.40 11.35 -17.54
C PRO A 259 23.09 10.22 -18.54
N VAL A 260 21.99 10.35 -19.27
CA VAL A 260 21.48 9.57 -20.43
C VAL A 260 22.33 8.38 -20.93
N ASP A 261 21.82 7.15 -20.75
CA ASP A 261 21.63 6.12 -21.82
C ASP A 261 20.75 4.97 -21.27
N THR A 262 19.47 4.94 -21.66
CA THR A 262 18.48 3.93 -21.20
C THR A 262 18.27 2.79 -22.19
N SER A 263 19.15 2.63 -23.20
CA SER A 263 18.95 1.69 -24.30
C SER A 263 18.95 0.19 -23.91
N ASN A 264 19.32 -0.16 -22.66
CA ASN A 264 19.49 -1.57 -22.25
C ASN A 264 18.85 -1.97 -20.90
N LEU A 265 17.93 -1.17 -20.33
CA LEU A 265 17.25 -1.58 -19.10
C LEU A 265 15.94 -2.34 -19.41
N PRO A 266 15.70 -3.52 -18.81
CA PRO A 266 14.44 -4.23 -18.95
C PRO A 266 13.32 -3.35 -18.38
N ARG A 267 12.21 -3.22 -19.12
CA ARG A 267 11.00 -2.56 -18.64
C ARG A 267 10.46 -3.29 -17.41
N VAL A 268 10.78 -2.79 -16.23
CA VAL A 268 10.22 -3.26 -14.96
C VAL A 268 9.58 -2.06 -14.32
N PHE A 269 8.27 -1.90 -14.49
CA PHE A 269 7.33 -1.28 -13.54
C PHE A 269 5.92 -1.34 -14.17
N SER A 270 5.10 -2.25 -13.69
CA SER A 270 3.65 -2.16 -13.80
C SER A 270 3.09 -2.44 -12.41
N PRO A 271 2.76 -1.41 -11.61
CA PRO A 271 2.27 -1.61 -10.26
C PRO A 271 0.78 -1.96 -10.29
N THR A 272 0.40 -3.08 -9.67
CA THR A 272 -1.02 -3.41 -9.44
C THR A 272 -1.27 -3.84 -8.01
N VAL A 273 -1.08 -2.87 -7.12
CA VAL A 273 -2.18 -2.35 -6.31
C VAL A 273 -2.17 -0.87 -6.63
N ILE A 274 -3.18 -0.33 -7.32
CA ILE A 274 -3.08 1.00 -7.93
C ILE A 274 -3.62 2.08 -6.97
N PRO A 275 -2.79 2.75 -6.14
CA PRO A 275 -3.04 4.16 -5.82
C PRO A 275 -3.00 4.95 -7.13
N LEU A 276 -3.73 6.07 -7.18
CA LEU A 276 -4.03 6.88 -8.38
C LEU A 276 -2.82 7.55 -9.07
N ASP A 277 -1.64 6.98 -8.85
CA ASP A 277 -0.32 7.50 -9.09
C ASP A 277 -0.01 7.37 -10.59
N CYS A 278 0.40 8.47 -11.19
CA CYS A 278 1.08 8.49 -12.49
C CYS A 278 0.14 8.38 -13.74
N VAL A 279 -1.16 8.78 -13.67
CA VAL A 279 -1.97 9.17 -14.85
C VAL A 279 -2.41 10.63 -14.74
N ASN A 280 -1.52 11.57 -15.07
CA ASN A 280 -1.80 12.88 -15.69
C ASN A 280 -0.48 13.67 -15.74
N ASN A 281 0.31 13.45 -16.78
CA ASN A 281 0.63 14.47 -17.77
C ASN A 281 0.83 13.76 -19.11
#